data_AF-A0A3D1B1J4-F1
#
_entry.id   AF-A0A3D1B1J4-F1
#
_cell.length_a   1.000
_cell.length_b   1.000
_cell.length_c   1.000
_cell.angle_alpha   90.00
_cell.angle_beta   90.00
_cell.angle_gamma   90.00
#
_symmetry.space_group_name_H-M   'P 1'
#
loop_
_entity.id
_entity.type
_entity.pdbx_description
1 polymer ?
#
loop_
_entity_poly.entity_id
_entity_poly.type
_entity_poly.pdbx_seq_one_letter_code
_entity_poly.pdbx_strand_id
1 'polypeptide(L)'
;MQNFRDFACGPDPFGRMWQVQLKWLQTAISIRHSDTVDVKFVLRSEGEASQKTIALPHLALRQTAERLGVTMSDAWCARLAVAHLRFLIESGEDMDKDLVTLDAAQVTGYAEDLGRSASARQHVAH
;
A
#
# COMPACT_ATOMS: atom_id res chain seq x y z
N MET A 1 -4.64 6.23 -9.76
CA MET A 1 -5.31 6.15 -8.45
C MET A 1 -5.66 7.56 -8.00
N GLN A 2 -6.95 7.91 -7.93
CA GLN A 2 -7.41 9.29 -7.68
C GLN A 2 -7.51 9.64 -6.18
N ASN A 3 -7.81 8.67 -5.31
CA ASN A 3 -7.86 8.86 -3.86
C ASN A 3 -7.31 7.62 -3.13
N PHE A 4 -6.22 7.79 -2.36
CA PHE A 4 -5.61 6.74 -1.54
C PHE A 4 -6.00 6.81 -0.06
N ARG A 5 -6.75 7.85 0.32
CA ARG A 5 -7.21 8.06 1.69
C ARG A 5 -8.56 7.43 1.96
N ASP A 6 -9.40 7.31 0.94
CA ASP A 6 -10.73 6.72 1.03
C ASP A 6 -11.09 6.10 -0.32
N PHE A 7 -11.33 4.79 -0.35
CA PHE A 7 -11.60 4.04 -1.58
C PHE A 7 -12.33 2.72 -1.32
N ALA A 8 -13.05 2.22 -2.32
CA ALA A 8 -13.59 0.87 -2.32
C ALA A 8 -12.62 -0.12 -2.98
N CYS A 9 -12.54 -1.34 -2.47
CA CYS A 9 -11.69 -2.42 -2.99
C CYS A 9 -12.39 -3.79 -2.83
N GLY A 10 -12.04 -4.72 -3.72
CA GLY A 10 -12.65 -6.05 -3.81
C GLY A 10 -13.14 -6.33 -5.24
N PRO A 11 -13.93 -7.40 -5.43
CA PRO A 11 -14.41 -8.29 -4.38
C PRO A 11 -13.28 -9.12 -3.77
N ASP A 12 -13.41 -9.48 -2.50
CA ASP A 12 -12.59 -10.54 -1.91
C ASP A 12 -13.01 -11.94 -2.44
N PRO A 13 -12.29 -13.02 -2.11
CA PRO A 13 -12.66 -14.37 -2.56
C PRO A 13 -14.05 -14.86 -2.12
N PHE A 14 -14.68 -14.17 -1.17
CA PHE A 14 -16.04 -14.45 -0.70
C PHE A 14 -17.09 -13.52 -1.34
N GLY A 15 -16.68 -12.66 -2.27
CA GLY A 15 -17.55 -11.74 -3.01
C GLY A 15 -17.80 -10.40 -2.31
N ARG A 16 -17.14 -10.11 -1.17
CA ARG A 16 -17.43 -8.90 -0.39
C ARG A 16 -16.65 -7.70 -0.92
N MET A 17 -17.29 -6.53 -0.87
CA MET A 17 -16.67 -5.24 -1.18
C MET A 17 -16.32 -4.51 0.11
N TRP A 18 -15.09 -4.00 0.17
CA TRP A 18 -14.56 -3.31 1.35
C TRP A 18 -14.45 -1.81 1.10
N GLN A 19 -14.98 -1.02 2.03
CA GLN A 19 -14.65 0.40 2.15
C GLN A 19 -13.37 0.55 2.97
N VAL A 20 -12.37 1.20 2.39
CA VAL A 20 -11.03 1.34 2.96
C VAL A 20 -10.73 2.80 3.22
N GLN A 21 -10.34 3.11 4.45
CA GLN A 21 -9.94 4.45 4.87
C GLN A 21 -8.51 4.43 5.43
N LEU A 22 -7.64 5.32 4.94
CA LEU A 22 -6.34 5.58 5.54
C LEU A 22 -6.55 6.24 6.91
N LYS A 23 -6.03 5.59 7.95
CA LYS A 23 -6.11 6.06 9.33
C LYS A 23 -4.92 6.93 9.70
N TRP A 24 -3.71 6.44 9.43
CA TRP A 24 -2.46 7.17 9.68
C TRP A 24 -1.30 6.57 8.87
N LEU A 25 -0.22 7.34 8.80
CA LEU A 25 1.09 6.93 8.29
C LEU A 25 2.15 7.36 9.33
N GLN A 26 3.09 6.48 9.66
CA GLN A 26 4.11 6.76 10.66
C GLN A 26 5.43 6.05 10.31
N THR A 27 6.57 6.68 10.58
CA THR A 27 7.86 6.00 10.57
C THR A 27 8.03 5.22 11.87
N ALA A 28 8.15 3.91 11.79
CA ALA A 28 8.48 3.04 12.90
C ALA A 28 9.98 2.75 12.88
N ILE A 29 10.67 3.12 13.96
CA ILE A 29 12.12 2.93 14.13
C ILE A 29 12.31 2.00 15.31
N SER A 30 13.18 1.01 15.16
CA SER A 30 13.53 0.11 16.27
C SER A 30 15.03 0.14 16.55
N ILE A 31 15.39 -0.10 17.81
CA ILE A 31 16.79 -0.17 18.25
C ILE A 31 17.60 -1.28 17.58
N ARG A 32 16.95 -2.23 16.88
CA ARG A 32 17.57 -3.35 16.15
C ARG A 32 17.59 -3.14 14.63
N HIS A 33 17.50 -1.89 14.17
CA HIS A 33 17.56 -1.52 12.75
C HIS A 33 16.42 -2.08 11.87
N SER A 34 15.29 -2.47 12.48
CA SER A 34 14.06 -2.71 11.72
C SER A 34 13.31 -1.38 11.62
N ASP A 35 13.57 -0.66 10.53
CA ASP A 35 12.97 0.64 10.22
C ASP A 35 11.94 0.48 9.10
N THR A 36 10.70 0.92 9.33
CA THR A 36 9.60 0.86 8.37
C THR A 36 8.85 2.18 8.28
N VAL A 37 8.19 2.39 7.15
CA VAL A 37 7.07 3.33 7.04
C VAL A 37 5.79 2.51 7.14
N ASP A 38 5.07 2.67 8.24
CA ASP A 38 3.83 1.95 8.52
C ASP A 38 2.65 2.79 8.03
N VAL A 39 1.76 2.16 7.26
CA VAL A 39 0.54 2.79 6.74
C VAL A 39 -0.65 1.98 7.23
N LYS A 40 -1.50 2.58 8.05
CA LYS A 40 -2.65 1.90 8.65
C LYS A 40 -3.95 2.28 7.97
N PHE A 41 -4.77 1.26 7.71
CA PHE A 41 -6.08 1.36 7.11
C PHE A 41 -7.15 0.77 8.03
N VAL A 42 -8.35 1.32 7.92
CA VAL A 42 -9.59 0.75 8.46
C VAL A 42 -10.39 0.21 7.28
N LEU A 43 -10.76 -1.06 7.35
CA LEU A 43 -11.56 -1.76 6.36
C LEU A 43 -12.95 -2.00 6.95
N ARG A 44 -14.00 -1.78 6.17
CA ARG A 44 -15.40 -2.00 6.57
C ARG A 44 -16.18 -2.69 5.46
N SER A 45 -16.94 -3.72 5.80
CA SER A 45 -17.85 -4.42 4.88
C SER A 45 -18.99 -5.05 5.67
N GLU A 46 -20.24 -4.84 5.28
CA GLU A 46 -21.43 -5.56 5.78
C GLU A 46 -21.44 -5.93 7.29
N GLY A 47 -21.18 -4.95 8.17
CA GLY A 47 -21.18 -5.16 9.63
C GLY A 47 -19.85 -5.67 10.21
N GLU A 48 -18.89 -6.02 9.36
CA GLU A 48 -17.52 -6.35 9.70
C GLU A 48 -16.61 -5.11 9.62
N ALA A 49 -15.68 -5.00 10.56
CA ALA A 49 -14.63 -3.99 10.55
C ALA A 49 -13.30 -4.62 10.93
N SER A 50 -12.26 -4.29 10.17
CA SER A 50 -10.89 -4.75 10.41
C SER A 50 -9.91 -3.59 10.28
N GLN A 51 -8.70 -3.76 10.80
CA GLN A 51 -7.62 -2.81 10.66
C GLN A 51 -6.40 -3.52 10.11
N LYS A 52 -5.74 -2.90 9.12
CA LYS A 52 -4.53 -3.45 8.51
C LYS A 52 -3.44 -2.39 8.50
N THR A 53 -2.26 -2.76 8.97
CA THR A 53 -1.05 -1.95 8.90
C THR A 53 -0.12 -2.59 7.89
N ILE A 54 0.23 -1.83 6.86
CA ILE A 54 1.20 -2.23 5.85
C ILE A 54 2.53 -1.58 6.21
N ALA A 55 3.51 -2.39 6.59
CA ALA A 55 4.85 -1.96 6.95
C ALA A 55 5.78 -2.03 5.74
N LEU A 56 6.32 -0.89 5.34
CA LEU A 56 7.21 -0.75 4.19
C LEU A 56 8.66 -0.63 4.68
N PRO A 57 9.56 -1.60 4.42
CA PRO A 57 10.95 -1.49 4.86
C PRO A 57 11.63 -0.24 4.32
N HIS A 58 12.13 0.62 5.20
CA HIS A 58 12.69 1.91 4.83
C HIS A 58 13.91 1.77 3.90
N LEU A 59 14.75 0.75 4.11
CA LEU A 59 15.88 0.47 3.22
C LEU A 59 15.41 0.16 1.79
N ALA A 60 14.40 -0.70 1.63
CA ALA A 60 13.84 -1.05 0.33
C ALA A 60 13.18 0.14 -0.35
N LEU A 61 12.46 0.98 0.40
CA LEU A 61 11.87 2.22 -0.12
C LEU A 61 12.95 3.15 -0.68
N ARG A 62 14.03 3.40 0.08
CA ARG A 62 15.11 4.28 -0.36
C ARG A 62 15.81 3.78 -1.62
N GLN A 63 16.20 2.50 -1.63
CA GLN A 63 16.86 1.89 -2.79
C GLN A 63 15.97 1.91 -4.03
N THR A 64 14.67 1.62 -3.87
CA THR A 64 13.70 1.65 -4.97
C THR A 64 13.49 3.07 -5.48
N ALA A 65 13.34 4.05 -4.59
CA ALA A 65 13.14 5.44 -4.94
C ALA A 65 14.33 6.01 -5.73
N GLU A 66 15.55 5.73 -5.27
CA GLU A 66 16.80 6.10 -5.96
C GLU A 66 16.89 5.44 -7.34
N ARG A 67 16.67 4.12 -7.42
CA ARG A 67 16.72 3.36 -8.68
C ARG A 67 15.74 3.87 -9.73
N LEU A 68 14.54 4.25 -9.32
CA LEU A 68 13.49 4.72 -10.22
C LEU A 68 13.51 6.25 -10.42
N GLY A 69 14.43 6.97 -9.77
CA GLY A 69 14.50 8.43 -9.84
C GLY A 69 13.24 9.14 -9.31
N VAL A 70 12.55 8.54 -8.33
CA VAL A 70 11.33 9.10 -7.73
C VAL A 70 11.61 9.67 -6.34
N THR A 71 10.97 10.78 -6.01
CA THR A 71 11.04 11.34 -4.65
C THR A 71 10.19 10.50 -3.70
N MET A 72 10.82 9.92 -2.69
CA MET A 72 10.12 9.26 -1.60
C MET A 72 9.30 10.29 -0.82
N SER A 73 7.98 10.12 -0.81
CA SER A 73 7.02 11.00 -0.13
C SER A 73 5.92 10.17 0.52
N ASP A 74 5.22 10.73 1.50
CA ASP A 74 4.11 10.07 2.19
C ASP A 74 3.04 9.58 1.20
N ALA A 75 2.73 10.38 0.18
CA ALA A 75 1.76 10.01 -0.85
C ALA A 75 2.24 8.82 -1.70
N TRP A 76 3.54 8.73 -1.97
CA TRP A 76 4.12 7.61 -2.69
C TRP A 76 4.09 6.34 -1.84
N CYS A 77 4.54 6.42 -0.58
CA CYS A 77 4.49 5.31 0.38
C CYS A 77 3.05 4.82 0.59
N ALA A 78 2.08 5.72 0.79
CA ALA A 78 0.68 5.36 0.94
C ALA A 78 0.12 4.65 -0.31
N ARG A 79 0.51 5.06 -1.52
CA ARG A 79 0.08 4.40 -2.76
C ARG A 79 0.67 3.00 -2.91
N LEU A 80 1.92 2.78 -2.49
CA LEU A 80 2.52 1.44 -2.44
C LEU A 80 1.76 0.54 -1.46
N ALA A 81 1.49 1.07 -0.26
CA ALA A 81 0.73 0.35 0.75
C ALA A 81 -0.67 0.00 0.28
N VAL A 82 -1.35 0.91 -0.43
CA VAL A 82 -2.66 0.58 -1.02
C VAL A 82 -2.53 -0.48 -2.11
N ALA A 83 -1.53 -0.41 -2.99
CA ALA A 83 -1.36 -1.43 -4.02
C ALA A 83 -1.25 -2.84 -3.39
N HIS A 84 -0.49 -2.96 -2.29
CA HIS A 84 -0.42 -4.22 -1.56
C HIS A 84 -1.72 -4.57 -0.84
N LEU A 85 -2.36 -3.62 -0.16
CA LEU A 85 -3.62 -3.88 0.54
C LEU A 85 -4.71 -4.38 -0.42
N ARG A 86 -4.77 -3.86 -1.64
CA ARG A 86 -5.70 -4.35 -2.67
C ARG A 86 -5.43 -5.79 -3.02
N PHE A 87 -4.17 -6.16 -3.18
CA PHE A 87 -3.78 -7.55 -3.38
C PHE A 87 -4.25 -8.44 -2.22
N LEU A 88 -4.04 -8.05 -0.96
CA LEU A 88 -4.50 -8.83 0.20
C LEU A 88 -6.03 -9.02 0.20
N ILE A 89 -6.79 -7.96 -0.05
CA ILE A 89 -8.26 -8.01 -0.11
C ILE A 89 -8.72 -8.91 -1.26
N GLU A 90 -8.23 -8.67 -2.47
CA GLU A 90 -8.70 -9.34 -3.70
C GLU A 90 -8.26 -10.81 -3.77
N SER A 91 -7.11 -11.15 -3.17
CA SER A 91 -6.62 -12.54 -3.10
C SER A 91 -7.08 -13.31 -1.86
N GLY A 92 -7.45 -12.60 -0.78
CA GLY A 92 -7.71 -13.16 0.54
C GLY A 92 -6.44 -13.55 1.32
N GLU A 93 -5.24 -13.31 0.77
CA GLU A 93 -3.98 -13.63 1.42
C GLU A 93 -3.74 -12.75 2.65
N ASP A 94 -3.29 -13.36 3.75
CA ASP A 94 -2.93 -12.70 5.01
C ASP A 94 -4.02 -11.77 5.60
N MET A 95 -5.29 -11.98 5.22
CA MET A 95 -6.42 -11.18 5.71
C MET A 95 -6.68 -11.35 7.21
N ASP A 96 -6.11 -12.35 7.87
CA ASP A 96 -6.12 -12.56 9.31
C ASP A 96 -5.03 -11.76 10.06
N LYS A 97 -3.98 -11.29 9.39
CA LYS A 97 -2.86 -10.54 10.01
C LYS A 97 -3.14 -9.05 10.09
N ASP A 98 -3.03 -8.45 11.27
CA ASP A 98 -3.21 -6.99 11.45
C ASP A 98 -2.02 -6.17 10.94
N LEU A 99 -0.84 -6.77 10.85
CA LEU A 99 0.41 -6.16 10.36
C LEU A 99 1.01 -7.06 9.29
N VAL A 100 1.26 -6.49 8.11
CA VAL A 100 1.91 -7.17 7.00
C VAL A 100 3.11 -6.33 6.55
N THR A 101 4.29 -6.96 6.55
CA THR A 101 5.54 -6.30 6.14
C THR A 101 5.89 -6.73 4.73
N LEU A 102 6.10 -5.76 3.84
CA LEU A 102 6.54 -6.06 2.48
C LEU A 102 8.00 -6.52 2.45
N ASP A 103 8.33 -7.37 1.48
CA ASP A 103 9.71 -7.59 1.07
C ASP A 103 10.18 -6.55 0.03
N ALA A 104 11.48 -6.56 -0.26
CA ALA A 104 12.07 -5.61 -1.21
C ALA A 104 11.56 -5.77 -2.65
N ALA A 105 11.25 -7.00 -3.08
CA ALA A 105 10.75 -7.28 -4.42
C ALA A 105 9.32 -6.74 -4.58
N GLN A 106 8.47 -6.90 -3.57
CA GLN A 106 7.13 -6.34 -3.52
C GLN A 106 7.16 -4.81 -3.59
N VAL A 107 8.01 -4.15 -2.79
CA VAL A 107 8.16 -2.68 -2.82
C VAL A 107 8.54 -2.20 -4.23
N THR A 108 9.53 -2.87 -4.84
CA THR A 108 9.99 -2.55 -6.20
C THR A 108 8.90 -2.78 -7.25
N GLY A 109 8.20 -3.91 -7.20
CA GLY A 109 7.15 -4.24 -8.17
C GLY A 109 6.03 -3.21 -8.16
N TYR A 110 5.50 -2.89 -6.97
CA TYR A 110 4.44 -1.89 -6.85
C TYR A 110 4.90 -0.49 -7.28
N ALA A 111 6.17 -0.12 -7.01
CA ALA A 111 6.69 1.17 -7.44
C ALA A 111 6.77 1.30 -8.97
N GLU A 112 7.19 0.25 -9.65
CA GLU A 112 7.24 0.19 -11.11
C GLU A 112 5.84 0.24 -11.72
N ASP A 113 4.86 -0.48 -11.15
CA ASP A 113 3.46 -0.41 -11.55
C ASP A 113 2.86 1.00 -11.40
N LEU A 114 3.18 1.68 -10.30
CA LEU A 114 2.76 3.07 -10.08
C LEU A 114 3.38 4.03 -11.09
N GLY A 115 4.64 3.81 -11.47
CA GLY A 115 5.35 4.56 -12.51
C GLY A 115 4.70 4.39 -13.89
N ARG A 116 4.47 3.14 -14.30
CA ARG A 116 3.74 2.81 -15.54
C ARG A 116 2.37 3.47 -15.59
N SER A 117 1.60 3.36 -14.50
CA SER A 117 0.26 3.96 -14.38
C SER A 117 0.27 5.49 -14.38
N ALA A 118 1.38 6.14 -14.00
CA ALA A 118 1.51 7.59 -14.07
C ALA A 118 1.81 8.05 -15.50
N SER A 119 2.74 7.38 -16.18
CA SER A 119 3.11 7.67 -17.57
C SER A 119 1.92 7.46 -18.52
N ALA A 120 1.19 6.33 -18.40
CA ALA A 120 0.03 6.05 -19.25
C ALA A 120 -1.07 7.13 -19.17
N ARG A 121 -1.23 7.78 -18.01
CA ARG A 121 -2.21 8.87 -17.84
C ARG A 121 -1.79 10.18 -18.50
N GLN A 122 -0.50 10.44 -18.64
CA GLN A 122 0.00 11.64 -19.32
C GLN A 122 -0.22 11.54 -20.84
N HIS A 123 -0.18 10.34 -21.41
CA HIS A 123 -0.39 10.11 -22.84
C HIS A 123 -1.86 10.18 -23.30
N VAL A 124 -2.83 9.99 -22.40
CA VAL A 124 -4.28 10.03 -22.73
C VAL A 124 -4.88 11.45 -22.60
N ALA A 125 -4.13 12.39 -22.00
CA ALA A 125 -4.60 13.75 -21.76
C ALA A 125 -4.26 14.75 -22.89
N HIS A 126 -3.92 14.26 -24.09
CA HIS A 126 -3.56 15.06 -25.26
C HIS A 126 -4.43 14.73 -26.47
#